data_AF-A0A7Y2DDR8-F1
#
_entry.id   AF-A0A7Y2DDR8-F1
#
_cell.length_a   1.000
_cell.length_b   1.000
_cell.length_c   1.000
_cell.angle_alpha   90.00
_cell.angle_beta   90.00
_cell.angle_gamma   90.00
#
_symmetry.space_group_name_H-M   'P 1'
#
loop_
_entity.id
_entity.type
_entity.pdbx_description
1 polymer ?
#
loop_
_entity_poly.entity_id
_entity_poly.type
_entity_poly.pdbx_seq_one_letter_code
_entity_poly.pdbx_strand_id
1 'polypeptide(L)' 'PAWCEEMEIRSWAQYFLKYLLGEEAINCVIPGTSKPHHLIDNMMAGYGRFPEPAERKKMVEYLSTI' A
#
# COMPACT_ATOMS: atom_id res chain seq x y z
N PRO A 1 8.89 -0.12 -7.23
CA PRO A 1 9.50 0.93 -8.08
C PRO A 1 10.16 2.01 -7.23
N ALA A 2 11.13 2.78 -7.76
CA ALA A 2 11.77 3.85 -6.98
C ALA A 2 10.78 4.91 -6.46
N TRP A 3 9.75 5.25 -7.25
CA TRP A 3 8.70 6.19 -6.83
C TRP A 3 7.86 5.73 -5.64
N CYS A 4 7.93 4.46 -5.24
CA CYS A 4 7.24 3.94 -4.06
C CYS A 4 7.89 4.42 -2.74
N GLU A 5 9.16 4.84 -2.77
CA GLU A 5 9.89 5.31 -1.58
C GLU A 5 9.26 6.57 -0.97
N GLU A 6 8.69 7.45 -1.80
CA GLU A 6 8.01 8.69 -1.36
C GLU A 6 6.77 8.43 -0.50
N MET A 7 6.21 7.22 -0.59
CA MET A 7 5.06 6.75 0.19
C MET A 7 5.47 5.75 1.28
N GLU A 8 6.77 5.60 1.51
CA GLU A 8 7.37 4.65 2.45
C GLU A 8 6.96 3.19 2.20
N ILE A 9 6.60 2.84 0.97
CA ILE A 9 6.24 1.47 0.60
C ILE A 9 7.51 0.64 0.41
N ARG A 10 7.71 -0.34 1.30
CA ARG A 10 8.88 -1.24 1.30
C ARG A 10 8.55 -2.70 0.95
N SER A 11 7.27 -3.03 0.81
CA SER A 11 6.82 -4.38 0.47
C SER A 11 5.58 -4.36 -0.43
N TRP A 12 5.30 -5.49 -1.07
CA TRP A 12 4.06 -5.67 -1.84
C TRP A 12 2.81 -5.62 -0.97
N ALA A 13 2.87 -6.12 0.26
CA ALA A 13 1.73 -6.03 1.17
C ALA A 13 1.41 -4.57 1.49
N GLN A 14 2.43 -3.77 1.81
CA GLN A 14 2.27 -2.33 2.02
C GLN A 14 1.75 -1.62 0.77
N TYR A 15 2.21 -2.01 -0.43
CA TYR A 15 1.74 -1.47 -1.70
C TYR A 15 0.24 -1.65 -1.88
N PHE A 16 -0.27 -2.88 -1.75
CA PHE A 16 -1.70 -3.14 -1.93
C PHE A 16 -2.56 -2.53 -0.83
N LEU A 17 -2.10 -2.57 0.42
CA LEU A 17 -2.84 -1.97 1.53
C LEU A 17 -2.92 -0.45 1.43
N LYS A 18 -1.82 0.22 1.05
CA LYS A 18 -1.83 1.67 0.81
C LYS A 18 -2.68 2.06 -0.40
N TYR A 19 -2.73 1.24 -1.46
CA TYR A 19 -3.64 1.48 -2.59
C TYR A 19 -5.10 1.57 -2.14
N LEU A 20 -5.52 0.71 -1.20
CA LEU A 20 -6.84 0.74 -0.60
C LEU A 20 -7.00 1.96 0.32
N LEU A 21 -6.03 2.22 1.19
CA LEU A 21 -6.08 3.35 2.14
C LEU A 21 -6.03 4.74 1.46
N GLY A 22 -5.59 4.84 0.20
CA GLY A 22 -5.67 6.07 -0.59
C GLY A 22 -7.03 6.34 -1.24
N GLU A 23 -8.05 5.53 -0.96
CA GLU A 23 -9.44 5.81 -1.33
C GLU A 23 -10.18 6.44 -0.15
N GLU A 24 -10.77 7.62 -0.34
CA GLU A 24 -11.44 8.36 0.73
C GLU A 24 -12.61 7.57 1.34
N ALA A 25 -13.29 6.75 0.52
CA ALA A 25 -14.37 5.88 0.98
C ALA A 25 -13.91 4.70 1.85
N ILE A 26 -12.60 4.40 1.91
CA ILE A 26 -12.04 3.29 2.69
C ILE A 26 -11.52 3.82 4.04
N ASN A 27 -12.20 3.41 5.11
CA ASN A 27 -11.85 3.82 6.48
C ASN A 27 -10.93 2.82 7.21
N CYS A 28 -10.85 1.58 6.74
CA CYS A 28 -10.12 0.50 7.39
C CYS A 28 -9.78 -0.62 6.41
N VAL A 29 -8.62 -1.26 6.61
CA VAL A 29 -8.21 -2.49 5.93
C VAL A 29 -7.96 -3.58 6.97
N ILE A 30 -8.40 -4.81 6.68
CA ILE A 30 -8.31 -5.95 7.62
C ILE A 30 -7.51 -7.09 6.96
N PRO A 31 -6.17 -6.97 6.89
CA PRO A 31 -5.33 -8.00 6.28
C PRO A 31 -5.22 -9.24 7.17
N GLY A 32 -5.58 -10.40 6.63
CA GLY A 32 -5.45 -11.69 7.31
C GLY A 32 -4.01 -12.22 7.28
N THR A 33 -3.46 -12.60 8.44
CA THR A 33 -2.18 -13.30 8.55
C THR A 33 -2.08 -14.08 9.85
N SER A 34 -1.36 -15.21 9.85
CA SER A 34 -0.99 -15.98 11.05
C SER A 34 0.48 -15.79 11.46
N LYS A 35 1.25 -15.01 10.68
CA LYS A 35 2.70 -14.82 10.85
C LYS A 35 2.99 -13.44 11.44
N PRO A 36 3.64 -13.33 12.61
CA PRO A 36 3.93 -12.04 13.25
C PRO A 36 4.72 -11.05 12.38
N HIS A 37 5.68 -11.53 11.58
CA HIS A 37 6.45 -10.63 10.71
C HIS A 37 5.60 -10.00 9.59
N HIS A 38 4.61 -10.72 9.05
CA HIS A 38 3.65 -10.13 8.11
C HIS A 38 2.73 -9.13 8.80
N LEU A 39 2.34 -9.38 10.06
CA LEU A 39 1.55 -8.42 10.83
C LEU A 39 2.30 -7.09 10.94
N ILE A 40 3.57 -7.14 11.35
CA ILE A 40 4.43 -5.94 11.45
C ILE A 40 4.51 -5.22 10.11
N ASP A 41 4.75 -5.96 9.01
CA ASP A 41 4.82 -5.40 7.67
C ASP A 41 3.49 -4.74 7.22
N ASN A 42 2.36 -5.41 7.47
CA ASN A 42 1.03 -4.89 7.17
C ASN A 42 0.72 -3.60 7.94
N MET A 43 1.12 -3.53 9.22
CA MET A 43 0.95 -2.34 10.04
C MET A 43 1.71 -1.13 9.49
N MET A 44 2.87 -1.35 8.86
CA MET A 44 3.64 -0.28 8.24
C MET A 44 2.90 0.41 7.08
N ALA A 45 1.90 -0.24 6.47
CA ALA A 45 1.05 0.38 5.46
C ALA A 45 0.25 1.59 5.99
N GLY A 46 0.00 1.64 7.31
CA GLY A 46 -0.73 2.73 7.97
C GLY A 46 0.09 3.97 8.31
N TYR A 47 1.40 3.98 8.01
CA TYR A 47 2.30 5.11 8.29
C TYR A 47 2.73 5.83 7.01
N GLY A 48 3.21 7.07 7.13
CA GLY A 48 3.56 7.92 5.98
C GLY A 48 2.32 8.41 5.22
N ARG A 49 2.53 9.08 4.08
CA ARG A 49 1.41 9.55 3.24
C ARG A 49 0.74 8.41 2.49
N PHE A 50 -0.55 8.56 2.20
CA PHE A 50 -1.30 7.65 1.33
C PHE A 50 -1.19 8.09 -0.15
N PRO A 51 -1.39 7.17 -1.10
CA PRO A 51 -1.37 7.51 -2.51
C PRO A 51 -2.59 8.35 -2.89
N GLU A 52 -2.35 9.45 -3.59
CA GLU A 52 -3.38 10.26 -4.22
C GLU A 52 -4.00 9.55 -5.43
N PRO A 53 -5.15 10.00 -5.97
CA PRO A 53 -5.82 9.34 -7.10
C PRO A 53 -4.92 9.10 -8.33
N ALA A 54 -4.05 10.07 -8.65
CA ALA A 54 -3.09 9.93 -9.75
C ALA A 54 -2.04 8.83 -9.49
N GLU A 55 -1.63 8.68 -8.24
CA GLU A 55 -0.65 7.68 -7.83
C GLU A 55 -1.29 6.29 -7.77
N ARG A 56 -2.55 6.18 -7.33
CA ARG A 56 -3.33 4.94 -7.42
C ARG A 56 -3.48 4.47 -8.87
N LYS A 57 -3.72 5.38 -9.82
CA LYS A 57 -3.72 5.05 -11.26
C LYS A 57 -2.36 4.52 -11.72
N LYS A 58 -1.28 5.22 -11.36
CA LYS A 58 0.11 4.80 -11.64
C LYS A 58 0.42 3.42 -11.04
N MET A 59 -0.12 3.12 -9.86
CA MET A 59 0.06 1.83 -9.22
C MET A 59 -0.55 0.67 -10.02
N VAL A 60 -1.75 0.88 -10.57
CA VAL A 60 -2.45 -0.10 -11.43
C VAL A 60 -1.73 -0.25 -12.77
N GLU A 61 -1.29 0.85 -13.37
CA GLU A 61 -0.50 0.82 -14.61
C GLU A 61 0.79 0.03 -14.43
N TYR A 62 1.50 0.24 -13.32
CA TYR A 62 2.74 -0.49 -13.02
C TYR A 62 2.50 -2.01 -12.87
N LEU A 63 1.39 -2.43 -12.25
CA LEU A 63 1.04 -3.86 -12.14
C LEU A 63 0.87 -4.54 -13.52
N SER A 64 0.54 -3.77 -14.56
CA SER A 64 0.42 -4.30 -15.92
C SER A 64 1.78 -4.48 -16.62
N THR A 65 2.87 -4.03 -15.99
CA THR A 65 4.23 -4.07 -16.55
C THR A 65 5.12 -5.15 -15.92
N ILE A 66 4.62 -5.87 -14.92
CA ILE A 66 5.35 -6.90 -14.17
C ILE A 66 4.86 -8.32 -14.50
#